data_AF-A0A510T7J8-F1
#
_entry.id   AF-A0A510T7J8-F1
#
_cell.length_a   1.000
_cell.length_b   1.000
_cell.length_c   1.000
_cell.angle_alpha   90.00
_cell.angle_beta   90.00
_cell.angle_gamma   90.00
#
_symmetry.space_group_name_H-M   'P 1'
#
loop_
_entity.id
_entity.type
_entity.pdbx_description
1 polymer ?
#
loop_
_entity_poly.entity_id
_entity_poly.type
_entity_poly.pdbx_seq_one_letter_code
_entity_poly.pdbx_strand_id
1 'polypeptide(L)'
;MTEPNPQTGANHPWGPGHPPAASAPPPGAPAHPPAGPGYGYPAQPPGAPGYGYPAQPPTAPGYGYPAPAPQPGYGFPQQPKAPGGPAAPAPMGGAVLLSIGDIMVTGDQIVTPAGQLPLRGAVWNATDMSHTEERIPPHAIVLAVVFFLFYLLGLLFLLMKEKRTTGYVQVTVTSAGRHHSTMVPARDPATFPAIMGQINYARSLSGM
;
A
#
# COMPACT_ATOMS: atom_id res chain seq x y z
N MET A 1 48.03 5.75 -30.03
CA MET A 1 47.01 5.05 -29.24
C MET A 1 46.73 3.75 -29.95
N THR A 2 46.87 2.64 -29.22
CA THR A 2 46.22 1.31 -29.38
C THR A 2 47.19 0.29 -28.78
N GLU A 3 46.96 -0.05 -27.51
CA GLU A 3 47.61 -1.15 -26.82
C GLU A 3 47.21 -2.51 -27.47
N PRO A 4 48.11 -3.50 -27.52
CA PRO A 4 47.77 -4.86 -27.96
C PRO A 4 46.97 -5.60 -26.88
N ASN A 5 45.86 -6.19 -27.29
CA ASN A 5 45.00 -7.09 -26.54
C ASN A 5 45.74 -8.38 -26.12
N PRO A 6 45.95 -8.67 -24.82
CA PRO A 6 46.46 -9.95 -24.36
C PRO A 6 45.30 -10.91 -24.06
N GLN A 7 44.69 -11.47 -25.10
CA GLN A 7 43.84 -12.67 -24.98
C GLN A 7 44.56 -13.87 -25.61
N THR A 8 45.62 -14.33 -24.94
CA THR A 8 46.17 -15.67 -25.13
C THR A 8 46.70 -16.17 -23.79
N GLY A 9 45.90 -16.98 -23.10
CA GLY A 9 46.25 -17.55 -21.81
C GLY A 9 45.17 -18.50 -21.36
N ALA A 10 45.27 -19.73 -21.85
CA ALA A 10 44.36 -20.83 -21.62
C ALA A 10 44.07 -21.11 -20.15
N ASN A 11 42.81 -21.48 -19.86
CA ASN A 11 42.42 -22.78 -19.32
C ASN A 11 41.09 -22.64 -18.58
N HIS A 12 40.05 -23.31 -19.10
CA HIS A 12 38.79 -23.54 -18.39
C HIS A 12 38.92 -24.85 -17.59
N PRO A 13 38.88 -24.82 -16.24
CA PRO A 13 38.72 -26.04 -15.45
C PRO A 13 37.26 -26.13 -14.98
N TRP A 14 36.37 -26.59 -15.86
CA TRP A 14 35.03 -27.03 -15.44
C TRP A 14 35.18 -28.38 -14.71
N GLY A 15 34.99 -28.37 -13.38
CA GLY A 15 34.93 -29.54 -12.52
C GLY A 15 34.13 -29.23 -11.24
N PRO A 16 33.38 -30.19 -10.67
CA PRO A 16 32.53 -29.93 -9.52
C PRO A 16 33.37 -29.87 -8.23
N GLY A 17 33.53 -28.67 -7.63
CA GLY A 17 34.09 -28.59 -6.28
C GLY A 17 34.90 -27.36 -5.85
N HIS A 18 34.95 -26.23 -6.58
CA HIS A 18 35.72 -25.06 -6.13
C HIS A 18 34.87 -23.78 -6.05
N PRO A 19 34.79 -23.09 -4.89
CA PRO A 19 34.17 -21.77 -4.81
C PRO A 19 35.00 -20.73 -5.58
N PRO A 20 34.37 -19.70 -6.17
CA PRO A 20 35.10 -18.66 -6.90
C PRO A 20 36.05 -17.91 -5.96
N ALA A 21 37.28 -17.69 -6.42
CA ALA A 21 38.25 -16.83 -5.73
C ALA A 21 37.65 -15.42 -5.60
N ALA A 22 37.51 -14.94 -4.36
CA ALA A 22 37.02 -13.60 -4.10
C ALA A 22 37.98 -12.57 -4.72
N SER A 23 37.42 -11.70 -5.56
CA SER A 23 38.08 -10.50 -6.07
C SER A 23 38.61 -9.64 -4.91
N ALA A 24 39.84 -9.15 -5.03
CA ALA A 24 40.48 -8.31 -4.02
C ALA A 24 39.66 -7.03 -3.74
N PRO A 25 39.56 -6.59 -2.46
CA PRO A 25 38.85 -5.35 -2.11
C PRO A 25 39.64 -4.09 -2.52
N PRO A 26 38.96 -2.98 -2.84
CA PRO A 26 39.60 -1.70 -3.15
C PRO A 26 40.29 -1.08 -1.91
N PRO A 27 41.32 -0.21 -2.10
CA PRO A 27 42.08 0.34 -0.99
C PRO A 27 41.22 1.29 -0.12
N GLY A 28 41.05 0.99 1.17
CA GLY A 28 40.41 1.91 2.14
C GLY A 28 39.40 1.31 3.14
N ALA A 29 39.13 0.00 3.12
CA ALA A 29 38.20 -0.64 4.08
C ALA A 29 38.87 -1.05 5.41
N PRO A 30 38.19 -0.97 6.57
CA PRO A 30 38.72 -1.42 7.86
C PRO A 30 39.01 -2.93 7.89
N ALA A 31 40.14 -3.34 8.47
CA ALA A 31 40.58 -4.73 8.54
C ALA A 31 39.68 -5.59 9.45
N HIS A 32 39.19 -6.71 8.94
CA HIS A 32 38.60 -7.78 9.74
C HIS A 32 39.69 -8.73 10.28
N PRO A 33 39.56 -9.27 11.51
CA PRO A 33 40.54 -10.21 12.07
C PRO A 33 40.49 -11.60 11.37
N PRO A 34 41.59 -12.36 11.40
CA PRO A 34 41.76 -13.59 10.61
C PRO A 34 40.97 -14.78 11.18
N ALA A 35 40.43 -15.60 10.27
CA ALA A 35 39.73 -16.85 10.58
C ALA A 35 40.72 -17.99 10.92
N GLY A 36 40.54 -18.60 12.09
CA GLY A 36 41.19 -19.85 12.50
C GLY A 36 40.36 -21.10 12.18
N PRO A 37 40.95 -22.32 12.26
CA PRO A 37 40.42 -23.52 11.61
C PRO A 37 39.49 -24.38 12.49
N GLY A 38 38.43 -24.92 11.87
CA GLY A 38 38.05 -26.33 11.98
C GLY A 38 37.23 -26.84 13.18
N TYR A 39 36.06 -27.39 12.85
CA TYR A 39 35.33 -28.53 13.47
C TYR A 39 34.87 -28.46 14.95
N GLY A 40 33.55 -28.48 15.14
CA GLY A 40 32.92 -28.89 16.39
C GLY A 40 31.47 -28.42 16.48
N TYR A 41 30.51 -29.34 16.46
CA TYR A 41 29.16 -29.05 16.95
C TYR A 41 29.26 -28.72 18.45
N PRO A 42 28.81 -27.56 18.93
CA PRO A 42 28.67 -27.37 20.35
C PRO A 42 27.42 -28.12 20.85
N ALA A 43 27.65 -29.13 21.70
CA ALA A 43 26.63 -29.75 22.51
C ALA A 43 25.93 -28.69 23.39
N GLN A 44 24.61 -28.71 23.40
CA GLN A 44 23.79 -27.75 24.13
C GLN A 44 23.92 -27.95 25.66
N PRO A 45 24.23 -26.91 26.44
CA PRO A 45 24.25 -27.00 27.90
C PRO A 45 22.84 -27.25 28.45
N PRO A 46 22.65 -28.15 29.43
CA PRO A 46 21.36 -28.34 30.08
C PRO A 46 21.14 -27.17 31.06
N GLY A 47 20.30 -26.20 30.68
CA GLY A 47 19.82 -25.19 31.62
C GLY A 47 19.71 -23.74 31.15
N ALA A 48 19.54 -23.45 29.86
CA ALA A 48 19.23 -22.09 29.40
C ALA A 48 17.80 -22.01 28.81
N PRO A 49 16.93 -21.10 29.29
CA PRO A 49 15.58 -20.93 28.77
C PRO A 49 15.62 -20.44 27.31
N GLY A 50 14.95 -21.19 26.44
CA GLY A 50 14.85 -20.89 25.02
C GLY A 50 14.19 -19.54 24.77
N TYR A 51 14.75 -18.78 23.81
CA TYR A 51 14.15 -17.57 23.29
C TYR A 51 12.78 -17.91 22.70
N GLY A 52 11.75 -17.54 23.47
CA GLY A 52 10.36 -17.86 23.20
C GLY A 52 9.80 -17.09 22.01
N TYR A 53 9.01 -17.79 21.23
CA TYR A 53 7.93 -17.21 20.43
C TYR A 53 7.08 -16.27 21.31
N PRO A 54 6.54 -15.16 20.78
CA PRO A 54 5.55 -14.40 21.52
C PRO A 54 4.36 -15.32 21.82
N ALA A 55 4.10 -15.50 23.12
CA ALA A 55 3.00 -16.27 23.65
C ALA A 55 1.67 -15.71 23.13
N GLN A 56 0.86 -16.59 22.57
CA GLN A 56 -0.52 -16.31 22.18
C GLN A 56 -1.34 -16.00 23.44
N PRO A 57 -2.04 -14.86 23.53
CA PRO A 57 -2.82 -14.53 24.72
C PRO A 57 -4.00 -15.50 24.89
N PRO A 58 -4.45 -15.78 26.13
CA PRO A 58 -5.56 -16.70 26.40
C PRO A 58 -6.85 -16.26 25.72
N THR A 59 -7.59 -17.23 25.18
CA THR A 59 -8.90 -17.03 24.54
C THR A 59 -9.91 -16.44 25.52
N ALA A 60 -10.27 -15.18 25.31
CA ALA A 60 -11.37 -14.52 26.01
C ALA A 60 -12.73 -15.11 25.55
N PRO A 61 -13.72 -15.26 26.45
CA PRO A 61 -15.05 -15.75 26.10
C PRO A 61 -15.73 -14.84 25.07
N GLY A 62 -16.32 -15.46 24.05
CA GLY A 62 -16.91 -14.81 22.89
C GLY A 62 -17.95 -13.75 23.24
N TYR A 63 -17.61 -12.49 22.94
CA TYR A 63 -18.58 -11.44 22.74
C TYR A 63 -18.95 -11.40 21.27
N GLY A 64 -20.25 -11.55 21.00
CA GLY A 64 -20.82 -11.57 19.66
C GLY A 64 -20.45 -10.34 18.86
N TYR A 65 -19.94 -10.55 17.65
CA TYR A 65 -19.81 -9.49 16.67
C TYR A 65 -21.22 -8.97 16.33
N PRO A 66 -21.48 -7.65 16.42
CA PRO A 66 -22.62 -7.09 15.72
C PRO A 66 -22.40 -7.30 14.21
N ALA A 67 -23.45 -7.76 13.53
CA ALA A 67 -23.48 -7.94 12.09
C ALA A 67 -22.98 -6.66 11.37
N PRO A 68 -22.23 -6.78 10.26
CA PRO A 68 -21.83 -5.62 9.50
C PRO A 68 -23.08 -4.85 9.06
N ALA A 69 -23.18 -3.59 9.49
CA ALA A 69 -24.18 -2.68 8.98
C ALA A 69 -24.04 -2.59 7.45
N PRO A 70 -25.14 -2.63 6.68
CA PRO A 70 -25.08 -2.47 5.24
C PRO A 70 -24.44 -1.11 4.92
N GLN A 71 -23.25 -1.14 4.31
CA GLN A 71 -22.60 0.05 3.81
C GLN A 71 -23.52 0.73 2.79
N PRO A 72 -23.71 2.07 2.84
CA PRO A 72 -24.39 2.79 1.79
C PRO A 72 -23.62 2.62 0.49
N GLY A 73 -24.19 1.85 -0.43
CA GLY A 73 -23.67 1.69 -1.78
C GLY A 73 -23.58 3.06 -2.44
N TYR A 74 -22.37 3.48 -2.81
CA TYR A 74 -22.18 4.59 -3.73
C TYR A 74 -22.81 4.17 -5.07
N GLY A 75 -24.03 4.65 -5.30
CA GLY A 75 -24.84 4.36 -6.47
C GLY A 75 -24.22 5.02 -7.71
N PHE A 76 -23.79 4.19 -8.65
CA PHE A 76 -23.64 4.64 -10.03
C PHE A 76 -25.04 4.86 -10.63
N PRO A 77 -25.28 5.92 -11.42
CA PRO A 77 -26.52 6.04 -12.15
C PRO A 77 -26.62 4.86 -13.13
N GLN A 78 -27.59 3.96 -12.91
CA GLN A 78 -28.01 3.04 -13.94
C GLN A 78 -28.52 3.86 -15.12
N GLN A 79 -27.81 3.76 -16.24
CA GLN A 79 -28.22 4.40 -17.48
C GLN A 79 -29.60 3.85 -17.88
N PRO A 80 -30.64 4.70 -18.05
CA PRO A 80 -31.97 4.24 -18.42
C PRO A 80 -31.92 3.50 -19.75
N LYS A 81 -32.37 2.24 -19.76
CA LYS A 81 -32.56 1.47 -20.98
C LYS A 81 -33.67 2.14 -21.80
N ALA A 82 -33.29 2.93 -22.80
CA ALA A 82 -34.23 3.47 -23.78
C ALA A 82 -34.86 2.31 -24.58
N PRO A 83 -36.20 2.17 -24.62
CA PRO A 83 -36.84 1.16 -25.44
C PRO A 83 -36.70 1.51 -26.93
N GLY A 84 -35.94 0.73 -27.70
CA GLY A 84 -36.02 0.73 -29.17
C GLY A 84 -34.83 1.29 -29.96
N GLY A 85 -33.69 1.63 -29.34
CA GLY A 85 -32.47 1.99 -30.07
C GLY A 85 -31.64 0.75 -30.47
N PRO A 86 -30.89 0.76 -31.59
CA PRO A 86 -29.94 -0.30 -31.90
C PRO A 86 -28.97 -0.47 -30.72
N ALA A 87 -28.88 -1.69 -30.21
CA ALA A 87 -28.04 -2.03 -29.06
C ALA A 87 -26.59 -1.67 -29.38
N ALA A 88 -26.08 -0.62 -28.73
CA ALA A 88 -24.64 -0.44 -28.62
C ALA A 88 -24.08 -1.71 -27.94
N PRO A 89 -22.94 -2.24 -28.40
CA PRO A 89 -22.35 -3.44 -27.79
C PRO A 89 -22.17 -3.16 -26.29
N ALA A 90 -22.90 -3.92 -25.47
CA ALA A 90 -22.69 -3.93 -24.04
C ALA A 90 -21.20 -4.24 -23.79
N PRO A 91 -20.52 -3.57 -22.86
CA PRO A 91 -19.17 -3.96 -22.50
C PRO A 91 -19.23 -5.43 -22.10
N MET A 92 -18.58 -6.28 -22.89
CA MET A 92 -18.46 -7.70 -22.63
C MET A 92 -17.42 -7.86 -21.51
N GLY A 93 -17.81 -7.49 -20.30
CA GLY A 93 -17.01 -7.50 -19.09
C GLY A 93 -17.95 -7.55 -17.90
N GLY A 94 -17.71 -8.48 -16.97
CA GLY A 94 -18.58 -8.75 -15.82
C GLY A 94 -18.89 -7.52 -14.97
N ALA A 95 -19.88 -7.64 -14.08
CA ALA A 95 -20.28 -6.57 -13.17
C ALA A 95 -19.06 -6.00 -12.40
N VAL A 96 -18.96 -4.67 -12.32
CA VAL A 96 -17.93 -3.99 -11.53
C VAL A 96 -18.19 -4.28 -10.06
N LEU A 97 -17.26 -5.01 -9.43
CA LEU A 97 -17.33 -5.39 -8.02
C LEU A 97 -16.79 -4.28 -7.12
N LEU A 98 -15.76 -3.58 -7.60
CA LEU A 98 -15.08 -2.52 -6.85
C LEU A 98 -14.44 -1.54 -7.82
N SER A 99 -14.40 -0.26 -7.45
CA SER A 99 -13.62 0.77 -8.14
C SER A 99 -12.81 1.59 -7.14
N ILE A 100 -11.54 1.81 -7.46
CA ILE A 100 -10.61 2.64 -6.69
C ILE A 100 -9.93 3.60 -7.67
N GLY A 101 -10.35 4.86 -7.67
CA GLY A 101 -9.88 5.83 -8.68
C GLY A 101 -10.26 5.39 -10.09
N ASP A 102 -9.26 5.16 -10.94
CA ASP A 102 -9.38 4.64 -12.31
C ASP A 102 -9.21 3.11 -12.42
N ILE A 103 -8.96 2.42 -11.30
CA ILE A 103 -8.85 0.97 -11.24
C ILE A 103 -10.24 0.38 -11.01
N MET A 104 -10.66 -0.55 -11.85
CA MET A 104 -11.91 -1.28 -11.70
C MET A 104 -11.63 -2.77 -11.53
N VAL A 105 -12.38 -3.44 -10.68
CA VAL A 105 -12.35 -4.90 -10.53
C VAL A 105 -13.64 -5.46 -11.10
N THR A 106 -13.53 -6.30 -12.14
CA THR A 106 -14.66 -6.91 -12.85
C THR A 106 -14.46 -8.43 -12.90
N GLY A 107 -15.31 -9.18 -12.19
CA GLY A 107 -15.16 -10.64 -12.10
C GLY A 107 -13.79 -11.05 -11.56
N ASP A 108 -12.98 -11.67 -12.42
CA ASP A 108 -11.63 -12.17 -12.14
C ASP A 108 -10.51 -11.28 -12.72
N GLN A 109 -10.85 -10.10 -13.25
CA GLN A 109 -9.91 -9.16 -13.86
C GLN A 109 -9.91 -7.81 -13.17
N ILE A 110 -8.77 -7.14 -13.24
CA ILE A 110 -8.58 -5.73 -12.88
C ILE A 110 -8.43 -4.96 -14.18
N VAL A 111 -9.31 -4.00 -14.42
CA VAL A 111 -9.28 -3.12 -15.59
C VAL A 111 -8.61 -1.81 -15.17
N THR A 112 -7.54 -1.44 -15.88
CA THR A 112 -6.87 -0.14 -15.75
C THR A 112 -6.72 0.51 -17.12
N PRO A 113 -6.41 1.82 -17.20
CA PRO A 113 -6.10 2.47 -18.48
C PRO A 113 -4.93 1.84 -19.25
N ALA A 114 -4.00 1.17 -18.56
CA ALA A 114 -2.88 0.45 -19.16
C ALA A 114 -3.27 -0.95 -19.68
N GLY A 115 -4.53 -1.37 -19.49
CA GLY A 115 -5.08 -2.65 -19.93
C GLY A 115 -5.61 -3.49 -18.76
N GLN A 116 -5.92 -4.75 -19.06
CA GLN A 116 -6.48 -5.68 -18.08
C GLN A 116 -5.39 -6.54 -17.45
N LEU A 117 -5.50 -6.79 -16.15
CA LEU A 117 -4.59 -7.56 -15.31
C LEU A 117 -5.39 -8.67 -14.60
N PRO A 118 -4.84 -9.87 -14.39
CA PRO A 118 -5.56 -10.89 -13.63
C PRO A 118 -5.72 -10.45 -12.17
N LEU A 119 -6.90 -10.68 -11.59
CA LEU A 119 -7.15 -10.38 -10.17
C LEU A 119 -6.44 -11.39 -9.26
N ARG A 120 -6.31 -12.64 -9.71
CA ARG A 120 -5.65 -13.72 -8.97
C ARG A 120 -4.17 -13.40 -8.76
N GLY A 121 -3.74 -13.43 -7.50
CA GLY A 121 -2.36 -13.11 -7.14
C GLY A 121 -1.98 -11.63 -7.26
N ALA A 122 -2.96 -10.74 -7.43
CA ALA A 122 -2.71 -9.30 -7.42
C ALA A 122 -2.30 -8.82 -6.03
N VAL A 123 -1.24 -8.03 -5.96
CA VAL A 123 -0.76 -7.39 -4.74
C VAL A 123 -1.20 -5.94 -4.73
N TRP A 124 -1.91 -5.55 -3.67
CA TRP A 124 -2.45 -4.21 -3.48
C TRP A 124 -1.72 -3.48 -2.36
N ASN A 125 -1.35 -2.22 -2.62
CA ASN A 125 -0.70 -1.33 -1.67
C ASN A 125 -1.36 0.07 -1.70
N ALA A 126 -1.39 0.75 -0.56
CA ALA A 126 -1.79 2.14 -0.46
C ALA A 126 -0.81 2.93 0.41
N THR A 127 -0.52 4.16 -0.01
CA THR A 127 0.32 5.10 0.71
C THR A 127 -0.46 6.40 0.90
N ASP A 128 -0.58 6.81 2.16
CA ASP A 128 -1.22 8.07 2.51
C ASP A 128 -0.23 9.23 2.33
N MET A 129 -0.56 10.17 1.45
CA MET A 129 0.15 11.44 1.28
C MET A 129 -0.75 12.63 1.64
N SER A 130 -1.77 12.39 2.48
CA SER A 130 -2.67 13.43 2.95
C SER A 130 -2.13 14.12 4.21
N HIS A 131 -2.42 15.42 4.30
CA HIS A 131 -2.10 16.23 5.47
C HIS A 131 -3.38 16.88 5.97
N THR A 132 -3.59 16.84 7.29
CA THR A 132 -4.72 17.50 7.95
C THR A 132 -4.21 18.65 8.80
N GLU A 133 -4.65 19.86 8.46
CA GLU A 133 -4.28 21.08 9.16
C GLU A 133 -5.51 21.67 9.88
N GLU A 134 -5.28 22.28 11.04
CA GLU A 134 -6.29 23.02 11.77
C GLU A 134 -6.12 24.52 11.53
N ARG A 135 -7.13 25.16 10.93
CA ARG A 135 -7.11 26.60 10.62
C ARG A 135 -8.30 27.30 11.25
N ILE A 136 -8.10 28.54 11.70
CA ILE A 136 -9.21 29.43 12.06
C ILE A 136 -9.84 29.94 10.75
N PRO A 137 -11.14 29.72 10.50
CA PRO A 137 -11.78 30.13 9.25
C PRO A 137 -11.89 31.67 9.19
N PRO A 138 -11.80 32.32 8.01
CA PRO A 138 -11.83 33.77 7.92
C PRO A 138 -13.10 34.39 8.51
N HIS A 139 -14.25 33.72 8.32
CA HIS A 139 -15.53 34.14 8.88
C HIS A 139 -15.53 34.16 10.41
N ALA A 140 -14.81 33.24 11.08
CA ALA A 140 -14.64 33.29 12.54
C ALA A 140 -13.99 34.59 13.00
N ILE A 141 -12.96 35.03 12.27
CA ILE A 141 -12.22 36.26 12.57
C ILE A 141 -13.13 37.48 12.37
N VAL A 142 -13.86 37.53 11.25
CA VAL A 142 -14.80 38.63 10.97
C VAL A 142 -15.91 38.72 12.02
N LEU A 143 -16.53 37.58 12.35
CA LEU A 143 -17.55 37.53 13.40
C LEU A 143 -16.98 37.92 14.77
N ALA A 144 -15.74 37.53 15.08
CA ALA A 144 -15.08 37.94 16.31
C ALA A 144 -14.93 39.45 16.42
N VAL A 145 -14.52 40.13 15.35
CA VAL A 145 -14.37 41.60 15.32
C VAL A 145 -15.72 42.31 15.47
N VAL A 146 -16.76 41.86 14.76
CA VAL A 146 -18.09 42.47 14.81
C VAL A 146 -18.74 42.29 16.19
N PHE A 147 -18.62 41.08 16.77
CA PHE A 147 -19.25 40.75 18.05
C PHE A 147 -18.40 41.08 19.28
N PHE A 148 -17.17 41.59 19.12
CA PHE A 148 -16.31 41.94 20.26
C PHE A 148 -16.95 43.00 21.17
N LEU A 149 -17.67 43.97 20.57
CA LEU A 149 -18.37 45.03 21.29
C LEU A 149 -19.54 44.51 22.15
N PHE A 150 -20.05 43.32 21.87
CA PHE A 150 -21.13 42.68 22.62
C PHE A 150 -20.58 41.81 23.76
N TYR A 151 -19.67 42.37 24.57
CA TYR A 151 -19.20 41.74 25.82
C TYR A 151 -18.48 40.40 25.61
N LEU A 152 -17.40 40.40 24.81
CA LEU A 152 -16.52 39.23 24.58
C LEU A 152 -17.15 38.06 23.80
N LEU A 153 -18.40 38.18 23.36
CA LEU A 153 -19.07 37.15 22.54
C LEU A 153 -18.29 36.85 21.24
N GLY A 154 -17.60 37.85 20.71
CA GLY A 154 -16.68 37.71 19.58
C GLY A 154 -15.54 36.70 19.80
N LEU A 155 -15.03 36.56 21.03
CA LEU A 155 -13.91 35.68 21.33
C LEU A 155 -14.28 34.19 21.20
N LEU A 156 -15.55 33.83 21.41
CA LEU A 156 -16.03 32.45 21.20
C LEU A 156 -15.80 32.00 19.75
N PHE A 157 -15.93 32.91 18.79
CA PHE A 157 -15.73 32.58 17.38
C PHE A 157 -14.26 32.28 17.05
N LEU A 158 -13.29 32.88 17.76
CA LEU A 158 -11.88 32.53 17.58
C LEU A 158 -11.55 31.10 18.04
N LEU A 159 -12.41 30.49 18.86
CA LEU A 159 -12.32 29.08 19.24
C LEU A 159 -12.80 28.13 18.13
N MET A 160 -13.51 28.64 17.13
CA MET A 160 -13.93 27.86 15.97
C MET A 160 -12.70 27.50 15.13
N LYS A 161 -12.31 26.22 15.15
CA LYS A 161 -11.26 25.67 14.29
C LYS A 161 -11.89 24.79 13.23
N GLU A 162 -11.43 24.94 12.00
CA GLU A 162 -11.80 24.10 10.89
C GLU A 162 -10.66 23.13 10.60
N LYS A 163 -11.00 21.85 10.46
CA LYS A 163 -10.07 20.82 9.98
C LYS A 163 -10.14 20.77 8.46
N ARG A 164 -9.02 20.98 7.79
CA ARG A 164 -8.91 20.84 6.33
C ARG A 164 -7.91 19.74 6.02
N THR A 165 -8.39 18.71 5.32
CA THR A 165 -7.55 17.63 4.79
C THR A 165 -7.28 17.92 3.31
N THR A 166 -6.02 17.81 2.93
CA THR A 166 -5.55 17.98 1.54
C THR A 166 -4.55 16.89 1.20
N GLY A 167 -4.32 16.66 -0.10
CA GLY A 167 -3.39 15.64 -0.59
C GLY A 167 -4.10 14.45 -1.23
N TYR A 168 -3.38 13.35 -1.35
CA TYR A 168 -3.81 12.18 -2.11
C TYR A 168 -3.43 10.89 -1.39
N VAL A 169 -4.20 9.83 -1.64
CA VAL A 169 -3.83 8.47 -1.31
C VAL A 169 -3.38 7.80 -2.60
N GLN A 170 -2.12 7.38 -2.65
CA GLN A 170 -1.60 6.63 -3.78
C GLN A 170 -1.96 5.16 -3.60
N VAL A 171 -2.68 4.58 -4.56
CA VAL A 171 -3.03 3.17 -4.59
C VAL A 171 -2.29 2.50 -5.72
N THR A 172 -1.65 1.37 -5.45
CA THR A 172 -0.86 0.62 -6.43
C THR A 172 -1.31 -0.83 -6.45
N VAL A 173 -1.46 -1.37 -7.65
CA VAL A 173 -1.77 -2.77 -7.88
C VAL A 173 -0.71 -3.40 -8.79
N THR A 174 -0.22 -4.57 -8.40
CA THR A 174 0.77 -5.33 -9.16
C THR A 174 0.23 -6.73 -9.42
N SER A 175 0.19 -7.15 -10.68
CA SER A 175 -0.28 -8.48 -11.07
C SER A 175 0.37 -8.95 -12.38
N ALA A 176 0.73 -10.24 -12.43
CA ALA A 176 1.36 -10.87 -13.59
C ALA A 176 2.54 -10.06 -14.19
N GLY A 177 3.40 -9.49 -13.33
CA GLY A 177 4.56 -8.69 -13.73
C GLY A 177 4.26 -7.25 -14.19
N ARG A 178 2.98 -6.84 -14.21
CA ARG A 178 2.56 -5.47 -14.54
C ARG A 178 2.14 -4.73 -13.27
N HIS A 179 2.33 -3.42 -13.26
CA HIS A 179 1.96 -2.55 -12.14
C HIS A 179 1.16 -1.34 -12.66
N HIS A 180 0.16 -0.91 -11.90
CA HIS A 180 -0.60 0.31 -12.15
C HIS A 180 -0.78 1.08 -10.84
N SER A 181 -0.70 2.40 -10.91
CA SER A 181 -0.86 3.26 -9.73
C SER A 181 -1.81 4.41 -10.03
N THR A 182 -2.59 4.79 -9.03
CA THR A 182 -3.57 5.85 -9.11
C THR A 182 -3.56 6.72 -7.87
N MET A 183 -3.92 7.98 -8.02
CA MET A 183 -3.98 8.94 -6.92
C MET A 183 -5.43 9.28 -6.64
N VAL A 184 -5.92 8.87 -5.47
CA VAL A 184 -7.27 9.17 -5.00
C VAL A 184 -7.21 10.43 -4.13
N PRO A 185 -7.99 11.49 -4.40
CA PRO A 185 -7.96 12.70 -3.59
C PRO A 185 -8.45 12.45 -2.17
N ALA A 186 -7.66 12.86 -1.17
CA ALA A 186 -8.02 12.77 0.24
C ALA A 186 -8.93 13.94 0.62
N ARG A 187 -10.25 13.71 0.62
CA ARG A 187 -11.25 14.75 0.90
C ARG A 187 -11.44 14.99 2.39
N ASP A 188 -11.18 13.96 3.19
CA ASP A 188 -11.41 13.94 4.63
C ASP A 188 -10.45 12.94 5.30
N PRO A 189 -10.27 13.01 6.62
CA PRO A 189 -9.40 12.07 7.35
C PRO A 189 -9.87 10.60 7.27
N ALA A 190 -11.13 10.35 6.92
CA ALA A 190 -11.68 8.99 6.79
C ALA A 190 -11.42 8.38 5.41
N THR A 191 -10.90 9.14 4.45
CA THR A 191 -10.65 8.68 3.08
C THR A 191 -9.65 7.53 3.05
N PHE A 192 -8.52 7.63 3.77
CA PHE A 192 -7.52 6.56 3.82
C PHE A 192 -8.06 5.26 4.44
N PRO A 193 -8.73 5.28 5.62
CA PRO A 193 -9.41 4.10 6.15
C PRO A 193 -10.43 3.47 5.18
N ALA A 194 -11.20 4.28 4.45
CA ALA A 194 -12.16 3.78 3.48
C ALA A 194 -11.47 3.05 2.32
N ILE A 195 -10.38 3.62 1.79
CA ILE A 195 -9.56 3.01 0.73
C ILE A 195 -8.91 1.72 1.23
N MET A 196 -8.43 1.67 2.47
CA MET A 196 -7.89 0.44 3.06
C MET A 196 -8.97 -0.65 3.15
N GLY A 197 -10.22 -0.31 3.49
CA GLY A 197 -11.34 -1.24 3.44
C GLY A 197 -11.60 -1.81 2.04
N GLN A 198 -11.58 -0.94 1.03
CA GLN A 198 -11.71 -1.34 -0.38
C GLN A 198 -10.56 -2.26 -0.83
N ILE A 199 -9.32 -1.94 -0.46
CA ILE A 199 -8.14 -2.75 -0.75
C ILE A 199 -8.22 -4.12 -0.07
N ASN A 200 -8.69 -4.17 1.17
CA ASN A 200 -8.87 -5.44 1.89
C ASN A 200 -9.91 -6.32 1.18
N TYR A 201 -10.98 -5.73 0.65
CA TYR A 201 -11.94 -6.44 -0.19
C TYR A 201 -11.33 -6.91 -1.52
N ALA A 202 -10.58 -6.06 -2.22
CA ALA A 202 -9.88 -6.47 -3.43
C ALA A 202 -8.89 -7.62 -3.18
N ARG A 203 -8.20 -7.57 -2.04
CA ARG A 203 -7.26 -8.61 -1.62
C ARG A 203 -7.96 -9.93 -1.31
N SER A 204 -9.14 -9.90 -0.69
CA SER A 204 -9.91 -11.13 -0.46
C SER A 204 -10.33 -11.78 -1.78
N LEU A 205 -10.73 -10.99 -2.78
CA LEU A 205 -11.05 -11.50 -4.13
C LEU A 205 -9.81 -12.04 -4.87
N SER A 206 -8.64 -11.44 -4.67
CA SER A 206 -7.39 -11.87 -5.31
C SER A 206 -6.83 -13.19 -4.79
N GLY A 207 -7.23 -13.58 -3.58
CA GLY A 207 -6.76 -14.79 -2.90
C GLY A 207 -7.75 -15.96 -2.93
N MET A 208 -9.00 -15.73 -3.32
CA MET A 208 -9.90 -16.82 -3.74
C MET A 208 -9.35 -17.50 -4.96
#